data_AF-K0R0P5-F1
#
_entry.id   AF-K0R0P5-F1
#
_cell.length_a   1.000
_cell.length_b   1.000
_cell.length_c   1.000
_cell.angle_alpha   90.00
_cell.angle_beta   90.00
_cell.angle_gamma   90.00
#
_symmetry.space_group_name_H-M   'P 1'
#
loop_
_entity.id
_entity.type
_entity.pdbx_description
1 polymer ?
#
loop_
_entity_poly.entity_id
_entity_poly.type
_entity_poly.pdbx_seq_one_letter_code
_entity_poly.pdbx_strand_id
1 'polypeptide(L)'
;MRSSHLCCLLAALRAMAVCTSLVHAFQAPMRSIPARNTLHASAASEGDSIDKNPRPTNYEDEFPLPDFEVPELRQLRWEREALAKGKYASGDALYELRRTIAYLRNELIDTRQQQQIVSISNPNNKRMKHRISELEKELLELNGRDAEFVAAVSRELLAKAKSAGDEGLAKKYSAQLDEARSQIPQFNLHGLWVGKYGENGYEMINVTYSDDTLIATKLTGDNNVPKGEISFTVDLAHSTAALDPIELNSKAAKQWGKSFLPRFVGKGQVAAEGFVNPTWLEGQLILVGRFFSFAWLPLGHQVFFGRPSSELTLKMLRESKSNELRSDHVAVMRDAMEEAWEESYWIEREADNFFDEDGSFE
;
A
#
# COMPACT_ATOMS: atom_id res chain seq x y z
N MET A 1 27.97 -15.73 2.14
CA MET A 1 27.34 -14.40 1.90
C MET A 1 27.07 -14.03 0.43
N ARG A 2 27.55 -14.76 -0.59
CA ARG A 2 27.25 -14.43 -2.02
C ARG A 2 26.00 -15.12 -2.62
N SER A 3 25.42 -16.10 -1.93
CA SER A 3 24.26 -16.87 -2.43
C SER A 3 22.91 -16.15 -2.24
N SER A 4 22.77 -15.33 -1.19
CA SER A 4 21.57 -14.55 -0.90
C SER A 4 21.28 -13.44 -1.92
N HIS A 5 22.32 -12.81 -2.48
CA HIS A 5 22.14 -11.79 -3.52
C HIS A 5 21.64 -12.37 -4.85
N LEU A 6 22.05 -13.58 -5.24
CA LEU A 6 21.62 -14.19 -6.50
C LEU A 6 20.14 -14.60 -6.46
N CYS A 7 19.66 -15.12 -5.31
CA CYS A 7 18.25 -15.44 -5.11
C CYS A 7 17.37 -14.18 -5.12
N CYS A 8 17.81 -13.08 -4.52
CA CYS A 8 17.10 -11.80 -4.58
C CYS A 8 17.02 -11.24 -6.01
N LEU A 9 18.10 -11.35 -6.79
CA LEU A 9 18.12 -10.86 -8.17
C LEU A 9 17.21 -11.68 -9.10
N LEU A 10 17.19 -13.01 -8.94
CA LEU A 10 16.31 -13.91 -9.69
C LEU A 10 14.83 -13.74 -9.31
N ALA A 11 14.53 -13.52 -8.03
CA ALA A 11 13.18 -13.18 -7.58
C ALA A 11 12.75 -11.81 -8.14
N ALA A 12 13.62 -10.80 -8.13
CA ALA A 12 13.35 -9.48 -8.70
C ALA A 12 13.14 -9.53 -10.24
N LEU A 13 13.92 -10.34 -10.96
CA LEU A 13 13.76 -10.53 -12.41
C LEU A 13 12.47 -11.27 -12.76
N ARG A 14 12.08 -12.29 -11.99
CA ARG A 14 10.78 -12.98 -12.14
C ARG A 14 9.61 -12.06 -11.78
N ALA A 15 9.75 -11.25 -10.73
CA ALA A 15 8.77 -10.24 -10.35
C ALA A 15 8.57 -9.19 -11.45
N MET A 16 9.63 -8.73 -12.11
CA MET A 16 9.52 -7.78 -13.22
C MET A 16 8.81 -8.38 -14.45
N ALA A 17 9.00 -9.67 -14.73
CA ALA A 17 8.28 -10.36 -15.82
C ALA A 17 6.78 -10.58 -15.52
N VAL A 18 6.43 -10.78 -14.24
CA VAL A 18 5.03 -10.87 -13.78
C VAL A 18 4.36 -9.49 -13.75
N CYS A 19 5.12 -8.43 -13.45
CA CYS A 19 4.63 -7.05 -13.40
C CYS A 19 4.18 -6.51 -14.77
N THR A 20 4.84 -6.90 -15.88
CA THR A 20 4.38 -6.52 -17.23
C THR A 20 3.06 -7.16 -17.62
N SER A 21 2.71 -8.34 -17.09
CA SER A 21 1.39 -8.97 -17.29
C SER A 21 0.29 -8.36 -16.41
N LEU A 22 0.61 -7.98 -15.16
CA LEU A 22 -0.37 -7.38 -14.24
C LEU A 22 -0.77 -5.94 -14.57
N VAL A 23 0.12 -5.17 -15.22
CA VAL A 23 -0.20 -3.82 -15.71
C VAL A 23 -1.29 -3.85 -16.79
N HIS A 24 -1.35 -4.91 -17.61
CA HIS A 24 -2.46 -5.10 -18.55
C HIS A 24 -3.76 -5.53 -17.85
N ALA A 25 -3.69 -6.21 -16.71
CA ALA A 25 -4.88 -6.64 -15.96
C ALA A 25 -5.54 -5.50 -15.15
N PHE A 26 -4.79 -4.48 -14.74
CA PHE A 26 -5.32 -3.34 -13.98
C PHE A 26 -5.80 -2.15 -14.85
N GLN A 27 -5.47 -2.13 -16.14
CA GLN A 27 -5.90 -1.08 -17.10
C GLN A 27 -6.92 -1.58 -18.14
N ALA A 28 -7.32 -2.84 -18.12
CA ALA A 28 -8.36 -3.35 -19.02
C ALA A 28 -9.76 -3.08 -18.45
N PRO A 29 -10.68 -2.39 -19.16
CA PRO A 29 -12.10 -2.47 -18.84
C PRO A 29 -12.53 -3.94 -18.92
N MET A 30 -13.27 -4.42 -17.92
CA MET A 30 -13.73 -5.81 -17.84
C MET A 30 -14.47 -6.19 -19.13
N ARG A 31 -13.80 -6.91 -20.03
CA ARG A 31 -14.44 -7.59 -21.15
C ARG A 31 -14.97 -8.94 -20.65
N SER A 32 -16.21 -9.23 -21.02
CA SER A 32 -16.92 -10.46 -20.71
C SER A 32 -16.15 -11.70 -21.17
N ILE A 33 -16.26 -12.75 -20.34
CA ILE A 33 -15.72 -14.09 -20.54
C ILE A 33 -16.42 -14.74 -21.75
N PRO A 34 -15.71 -15.29 -22.75
CA PRO A 34 -16.36 -16.12 -23.75
C PRO A 34 -16.60 -17.54 -23.18
N ALA A 35 -17.81 -18.04 -23.40
CA ALA A 35 -18.20 -19.40 -23.09
C ALA A 35 -17.37 -20.41 -23.89
N ARG A 36 -16.96 -21.50 -23.23
CA ARG A 36 -16.45 -22.72 -23.87
C ARG A 36 -17.57 -23.37 -24.68
N ASN A 37 -17.29 -23.78 -25.91
CA ASN A 37 -17.85 -25.01 -26.46
C ASN A 37 -16.96 -25.63 -27.56
N THR A 38 -16.62 -26.88 -27.29
CA THR A 38 -16.61 -28.09 -28.13
C THR A 38 -16.30 -28.04 -29.64
N LEU A 39 -15.39 -28.97 -30.00
CA LEU A 39 -15.02 -29.45 -31.34
C LEU A 39 -16.23 -29.96 -32.14
N HIS A 40 -16.33 -29.59 -33.43
CA HIS A 40 -16.63 -30.50 -34.55
C HIS A 40 -16.32 -29.85 -35.91
N ALA A 41 -16.17 -30.70 -36.92
CA ALA A 41 -15.45 -30.50 -38.18
C ALA A 41 -16.23 -29.83 -39.32
N SER A 42 -15.46 -29.27 -40.27
CA SER A 42 -15.65 -29.24 -41.74
C SER A 42 -17.06 -29.05 -42.33
N ALA A 43 -17.29 -27.91 -42.98
CA ALA A 43 -17.76 -27.83 -44.38
C ALA A 43 -17.80 -26.36 -44.87
N ALA A 44 -17.52 -26.17 -46.15
CA ALA A 44 -17.57 -24.89 -46.86
C ALA A 44 -18.99 -24.32 -46.97
N SER A 45 -19.12 -23.00 -46.88
CA SER A 45 -20.21 -22.23 -47.50
C SER A 45 -19.85 -20.75 -47.51
N GLU A 46 -19.77 -20.18 -48.71
CA GLU A 46 -19.92 -18.75 -48.98
C GLU A 46 -21.28 -18.28 -48.45
N GLY A 47 -21.36 -17.07 -47.91
CA GLY A 47 -22.57 -16.58 -47.25
C GLY A 47 -22.37 -15.24 -46.58
N ASP A 48 -22.40 -14.21 -47.41
CA ASP A 48 -22.50 -12.78 -47.11
C ASP A 48 -23.61 -12.48 -46.06
N SER A 49 -23.25 -11.93 -44.89
CA SER A 49 -24.16 -11.03 -44.15
C SER A 49 -23.38 -10.14 -43.19
N ILE A 50 -23.46 -8.85 -43.51
CA ILE A 50 -22.89 -7.73 -42.76
C ILE A 50 -23.69 -7.56 -41.47
N ASP A 51 -23.20 -8.14 -40.38
CA ASP A 51 -23.77 -7.98 -39.05
C ASP A 51 -23.25 -6.66 -38.43
N LYS A 52 -23.90 -5.55 -38.81
CA LYS A 52 -23.69 -4.22 -38.23
C LYS A 52 -24.34 -4.17 -36.84
N ASN A 53 -23.70 -4.76 -35.85
CA ASN A 53 -23.99 -4.40 -34.47
C ASN A 53 -23.59 -2.92 -34.27
N PRO A 54 -24.54 -2.00 -33.99
CA PRO A 54 -24.19 -0.63 -33.67
C PRO A 54 -23.29 -0.67 -32.44
N ARG A 55 -22.07 -0.16 -32.57
CA ARG A 55 -21.21 0.08 -31.42
C ARG A 55 -22.03 0.87 -30.40
N PRO A 56 -22.10 0.45 -29.13
CA PRO A 56 -22.71 1.26 -28.09
C PRO A 56 -22.01 2.62 -28.15
N THR A 57 -22.79 3.64 -28.47
CA THR A 57 -22.36 5.03 -28.44
C THR A 57 -21.75 5.28 -27.08
N ASN A 58 -20.51 5.76 -27.04
CA ASN A 58 -19.82 6.15 -25.81
C ASN A 58 -20.73 7.08 -25.02
N TYR A 59 -21.34 6.56 -23.96
CA TYR A 59 -22.17 7.32 -23.01
C TYR A 59 -21.33 8.26 -22.12
N GLU A 60 -20.02 8.39 -22.39
CA GLU A 60 -19.11 9.21 -21.59
C GLU A 60 -19.08 10.71 -22.00
N ASP A 61 -19.72 11.11 -23.10
CA ASP A 61 -19.60 12.48 -23.63
C ASP A 61 -20.81 13.42 -23.37
N GLU A 62 -21.93 12.97 -22.78
CA GLU A 62 -23.18 13.78 -22.77
C GLU A 62 -23.59 14.42 -21.44
N PHE A 63 -22.83 14.22 -20.36
CA PHE A 63 -23.06 14.98 -19.12
C PHE A 63 -21.74 15.53 -18.59
N PRO A 64 -21.32 16.74 -19.00
CA PRO A 64 -20.32 17.46 -18.23
C PRO A 64 -20.82 17.50 -16.79
N LEU A 65 -20.15 16.77 -15.90
CA LEU A 65 -20.40 16.87 -14.47
C LEU A 65 -20.32 18.37 -14.16
N PRO A 66 -21.36 18.96 -13.54
CA PRO A 66 -21.33 20.38 -13.25
C PRO A 66 -20.05 20.69 -12.48
N ASP A 67 -19.41 21.82 -12.81
CA ASP A 67 -18.21 22.29 -12.12
C ASP A 67 -18.56 22.53 -10.65
N PHE A 68 -18.45 21.48 -9.84
CA PHE A 68 -18.65 21.58 -8.41
C PHE A 68 -17.48 22.36 -7.86
N GLU A 69 -17.75 23.59 -7.42
CA GLU A 69 -16.77 24.39 -6.69
C GLU A 69 -16.19 23.55 -5.56
N VAL A 70 -14.88 23.29 -5.64
CA VAL A 70 -14.17 22.53 -4.62
C VAL A 70 -14.27 23.33 -3.32
N PRO A 71 -14.82 22.75 -2.23
CA PRO A 71 -14.96 23.48 -0.97
C PRO A 71 -13.63 24.09 -0.52
N GLU A 72 -13.66 25.33 0.00
CA GLU A 72 -12.46 26.08 0.41
C GLU A 72 -11.54 25.27 1.34
N LEU A 73 -12.12 24.51 2.27
CA LEU A 73 -11.38 23.62 3.17
C LEU A 73 -10.55 22.56 2.43
N ARG A 74 -11.05 22.04 1.30
CA ARG A 74 -10.33 21.07 0.47
C ARG A 74 -9.23 21.76 -0.33
N GLN A 75 -9.44 22.99 -0.80
CA GLN A 75 -8.41 23.78 -1.47
C GLN A 75 -7.24 24.09 -0.51
N LEU A 76 -7.52 24.59 0.69
CA LEU A 76 -6.52 24.86 1.72
C LEU A 76 -5.71 23.60 2.10
N ARG A 77 -6.38 22.44 2.12
CA ARG A 77 -5.69 21.16 2.33
C ARG A 77 -4.73 20.84 1.19
N TRP A 78 -5.15 21.00 -0.07
CA TRP A 78 -4.28 20.77 -1.23
C TRP A 78 -3.10 21.72 -1.27
N GLU A 79 -3.29 23.00 -0.95
CA GLU A 79 -2.21 23.98 -0.85
C GLU A 79 -1.20 23.58 0.23
N ARG A 80 -1.67 23.17 1.41
CA ARG A 80 -0.81 22.66 2.48
C ARG A 80 -0.03 21.42 2.06
N GLU A 81 -0.69 20.47 1.40
CA GLU A 81 -0.05 19.26 0.87
C GLU A 81 0.98 19.60 -0.23
N ALA A 82 0.71 20.59 -1.08
CA ALA A 82 1.63 21.05 -2.12
C ALA A 82 2.86 21.74 -1.51
N LEU A 83 2.67 22.60 -0.51
CA LEU A 83 3.77 23.23 0.23
C LEU A 83 4.64 22.20 0.94
N ALA A 84 4.03 21.21 1.59
CA ALA A 84 4.76 20.13 2.24
C ALA A 84 5.56 19.29 1.23
N LYS A 85 4.98 18.99 0.06
CA LYS A 85 5.69 18.30 -1.04
C LYS A 85 6.87 19.08 -1.59
N GLY A 86 6.80 20.42 -1.59
CA GLY A 86 7.91 21.28 -2.01
C GLY A 86 9.05 21.38 -0.99
N LYS A 87 8.72 21.19 0.29
CA LYS A 87 9.67 21.30 1.42
C LYS A 87 10.62 20.11 1.51
N TYR A 88 10.13 18.89 1.28
CA TYR A 88 10.91 17.67 1.44
C TYR A 88 11.24 17.00 0.11
N ALA A 89 12.44 16.41 0.00
CA ALA A 89 12.81 15.59 -1.13
C ALA A 89 12.06 14.25 -1.11
N SER A 90 11.71 13.72 -2.28
CA SER A 90 11.05 12.42 -2.42
C SER A 90 11.56 11.66 -3.65
N GLY A 91 11.38 10.34 -3.67
CA GLY A 91 11.78 9.48 -4.79
C GLY A 91 13.27 9.58 -5.13
N ASP A 92 13.59 9.73 -6.41
CA ASP A 92 14.97 9.81 -6.89
C ASP A 92 15.71 11.04 -6.32
N ALA A 93 15.01 12.16 -6.11
CA ALA A 93 15.60 13.35 -5.50
C ALA A 93 16.02 13.11 -4.03
N LEU A 94 15.27 12.29 -3.29
CA LEU A 94 15.64 11.90 -1.92
C LEU A 94 16.87 10.99 -1.92
N TYR A 95 16.98 10.09 -2.90
CA TYR A 95 18.14 9.22 -3.04
C TYR A 95 19.42 10.03 -3.32
N GLU A 96 19.39 10.94 -4.29
CA GLU A 96 20.54 11.81 -4.59
C GLU A 96 20.87 12.73 -3.40
N LEU A 97 19.86 13.29 -2.73
CA LEU A 97 20.05 14.08 -1.50
C LEU A 97 20.85 13.29 -0.46
N ARG A 98 20.47 12.05 -0.18
CA ARG A 98 21.13 11.18 0.80
C ARG A 98 22.55 10.82 0.39
N ARG A 99 22.79 10.61 -0.90
CA ARG A 99 24.13 10.37 -1.45
C ARG A 99 25.02 11.60 -1.26
N THR A 100 24.52 12.80 -1.53
CA THR A 100 25.25 14.05 -1.28
C THR A 100 25.54 14.26 0.20
N ILE A 101 24.57 14.00 1.08
CA ILE A 101 24.76 14.06 2.54
C ILE A 101 25.86 13.09 2.99
N ALA A 102 25.87 11.85 2.48
CA ALA A 102 26.90 10.87 2.80
C ALA A 102 28.30 11.33 2.35
N TYR A 103 28.41 11.88 1.15
CA TYR A 103 29.66 12.46 0.64
C TYR A 103 30.16 13.61 1.53
N LEU A 104 29.31 14.59 1.84
CA LEU A 104 29.69 15.75 2.67
C LEU A 104 30.04 15.34 4.11
N ARG A 105 29.40 14.30 4.67
CA ARG A 105 29.77 13.75 5.98
C ARG A 105 31.17 13.16 5.96
N ASN A 106 31.53 12.41 4.92
CA ASN A 106 32.89 11.87 4.78
C ASN A 106 33.90 13.00 4.64
N GLU A 107 33.62 14.02 3.81
CA GLU A 107 34.48 15.18 3.66
C GLU A 107 34.67 15.95 4.98
N LEU A 108 33.61 16.10 5.77
CA LEU A 108 33.68 16.73 7.10
C LEU A 108 34.56 15.94 8.06
N ILE A 109 34.46 14.61 8.05
CA ILE A 109 35.30 13.72 8.86
C ILE A 109 36.77 13.90 8.47
N ASP A 110 37.08 13.83 7.17
CA ASP A 110 38.44 13.99 6.66
C ASP A 110 39.02 15.38 6.99
N THR A 111 38.21 16.44 6.84
CA THR A 111 38.63 17.81 7.15
C THR A 111 38.92 17.99 8.64
N ARG A 112 38.12 17.38 9.52
CA ARG A 112 38.35 17.39 10.98
C ARG A 112 39.61 16.62 11.35
N GLN A 113 39.87 15.47 10.73
CA GLN A 113 41.12 14.73 10.93
C GLN A 113 42.35 15.53 10.48
N GLN A 114 42.28 16.16 9.31
CA GLN A 114 43.35 17.04 8.84
C GLN A 114 43.56 18.25 9.75
N GLN A 115 42.47 18.86 10.25
CA GLN A 115 42.56 19.95 11.21
C GLN A 115 43.27 19.50 12.49
N GLN A 116 42.99 18.30 12.98
CA GLN A 116 43.66 17.76 14.17
C GLN A 116 45.17 17.62 13.94
N ILE A 117 45.60 17.10 12.80
CA ILE A 117 47.02 16.99 12.42
C ILE A 117 47.67 18.37 12.30
N VAL A 118 47.03 19.32 11.60
CA VAL A 118 47.57 20.67 11.40
C VAL A 118 47.53 21.51 12.67
N SER A 119 46.61 21.27 13.60
CA SER A 119 46.52 22.03 14.85
C SER A 119 47.76 21.88 15.73
N ILE A 120 48.48 20.77 15.59
CA ILE A 120 49.76 20.51 16.27
C ILE A 120 50.86 21.44 15.75
N SER A 121 50.86 21.75 14.45
CA SER A 121 51.88 22.60 13.81
C SER A 121 51.47 24.06 13.67
N ASN A 122 50.18 24.35 13.52
CA ASN A 122 49.63 25.69 13.37
C ASN A 122 48.18 25.79 13.93
N PRO A 123 48.02 26.22 15.19
CA PRO A 123 46.70 26.29 15.85
C PRO A 123 45.75 27.34 15.25
N ASN A 124 46.28 28.28 14.44
CA ASN A 124 45.51 29.40 13.88
C ASN A 124 45.07 29.17 12.43
N ASN A 125 44.92 27.92 11.99
CA ASN A 125 44.40 27.64 10.65
C ASN A 125 42.91 28.00 10.50
N LYS A 126 42.64 29.29 10.26
CA LYS A 126 41.29 29.85 10.03
C LYS A 126 40.58 29.23 8.84
N ARG A 127 41.33 28.80 7.81
CA ARG A 127 40.77 28.22 6.59
C ARG A 127 40.05 26.89 6.86
N MET A 128 40.67 25.99 7.64
CA MET A 128 40.04 24.70 7.98
C MET A 128 38.82 24.87 8.87
N LYS A 129 38.87 25.79 9.85
CA LYS A 129 37.70 26.13 10.69
C LYS A 129 36.55 26.65 9.86
N HIS A 130 36.83 27.53 8.89
CA HIS A 130 35.82 28.04 7.97
C HIS A 130 35.21 26.92 7.13
N ARG A 131 36.02 26.05 6.53
CA ARG A 131 35.54 24.92 5.73
C ARG A 131 34.65 23.96 6.53
N ILE A 132 35.02 23.65 7.78
CA ILE A 132 34.19 22.82 8.67
C ILE A 132 32.84 23.48 8.92
N SER A 133 32.83 24.78 9.22
CA SER A 133 31.59 25.53 9.43
C SER A 133 30.71 25.59 8.17
N GLU A 134 31.31 25.68 6.98
CA GLU A 134 30.57 25.62 5.70
C GLU A 134 29.92 24.25 5.51
N LEU A 135 30.69 23.17 5.69
CA LEU A 135 30.21 21.78 5.55
C LEU A 135 29.09 21.47 6.55
N GLU A 136 29.21 21.93 7.80
CA GLU A 136 28.19 21.77 8.83
C GLU A 136 26.90 22.51 8.46
N LYS A 137 27.01 23.74 7.94
CA LYS A 137 25.86 24.52 7.48
C LYS A 137 25.16 23.84 6.30
N GLU A 138 25.93 23.40 5.31
CA GLU A 138 25.39 22.70 4.13
C GLU A 138 24.70 21.39 4.52
N LEU A 139 25.31 20.60 5.41
CA LEU A 139 24.68 19.40 5.96
C LEU A 139 23.38 19.71 6.70
N LEU A 140 23.33 20.78 7.48
CA LEU A 140 22.10 21.17 8.19
C LEU A 140 20.98 21.52 7.20
N GLU A 141 21.28 22.29 6.16
CA GLU A 141 20.33 22.66 5.10
C GLU A 141 19.81 21.44 4.33
N LEU A 142 20.71 20.53 3.92
CA LEU A 142 20.32 19.31 3.20
C LEU A 142 19.54 18.33 4.07
N ASN A 143 19.95 18.11 5.32
CA ASN A 143 19.21 17.26 6.26
C ASN A 143 17.81 17.80 6.55
N GLY A 144 17.62 19.13 6.51
CA GLY A 144 16.31 19.76 6.63
C GLY A 144 15.32 19.40 5.50
N ARG A 145 15.83 18.92 4.36
CA ARG A 145 15.02 18.46 3.21
C ARG A 145 14.69 16.97 3.26
N ASP A 146 15.31 16.20 4.16
CA ASP A 146 15.00 14.78 4.36
C ASP A 146 13.92 14.64 5.44
N ALA A 147 12.71 14.25 5.03
CA ALA A 147 11.58 14.11 5.95
C ALA A 147 11.84 13.08 7.06
N GLU A 148 12.56 11.98 6.77
CA GLU A 148 12.88 10.96 7.79
C GLU A 148 13.85 11.51 8.83
N PHE A 149 14.86 12.28 8.39
CA PHE A 149 15.77 12.94 9.31
C PHE A 149 15.04 13.93 10.21
N VAL A 150 14.20 14.79 9.62
CA VAL A 150 13.41 15.78 10.37
C VAL A 150 12.47 15.10 11.35
N ALA A 151 11.82 14.01 10.96
CA ALA A 151 10.97 13.22 11.85
C ALA A 151 11.78 12.63 13.02
N ALA A 152 12.94 12.03 12.76
CA ALA A 152 13.79 11.46 13.79
C ALA A 152 14.25 12.52 14.82
N VAL A 153 14.75 13.67 14.34
CA VAL A 153 15.18 14.78 15.20
C VAL A 153 14.00 15.35 15.98
N SER A 154 12.84 15.56 15.33
CA SER A 154 11.64 16.11 15.98
C SER A 154 11.13 15.18 17.08
N ARG A 155 11.22 13.85 16.89
CA ARG A 155 10.87 12.85 17.91
C ARG A 155 11.77 12.96 19.14
N GLU A 156 13.08 13.09 18.96
CA GLU A 156 14.02 13.24 20.07
C GLU A 156 13.79 14.56 20.82
N LEU A 157 13.62 15.65 20.09
CA LEU A 157 13.34 16.97 20.68
C LEU A 157 11.98 17.01 21.40
N LEU A 158 10.97 16.33 20.86
CA LEU A 158 9.68 16.16 21.52
C LEU A 158 9.82 15.42 22.85
N ALA A 159 10.60 14.34 22.88
CA ALA A 159 10.86 13.59 24.12
C ALA A 159 11.58 14.45 25.16
N LYS A 160 12.58 15.24 24.75
CA LYS A 160 13.29 16.19 25.61
C LYS A 160 12.40 17.32 26.13
N ALA A 161 11.53 17.88 25.29
CA ALA A 161 10.59 18.92 25.70
C ALA A 161 9.57 18.38 26.71
N LYS A 162 9.04 17.17 26.48
CA LYS A 162 8.14 16.49 27.42
C LYS A 162 8.82 16.20 28.76
N SER A 163 10.06 15.72 28.77
CA SER A 163 10.79 15.46 30.02
C SER A 163 11.14 16.74 30.78
N ALA A 164 11.30 17.86 30.08
CA ALA A 164 11.50 19.18 30.68
C ALA A 164 10.19 19.85 31.14
N GLY A 165 9.02 19.32 30.78
CA GLY A 165 7.72 19.94 31.06
C GLY A 165 7.41 21.18 30.21
N ASP A 166 8.12 21.40 29.10
CA ASP A 166 7.86 22.53 28.19
C ASP A 166 6.80 22.16 27.15
N GLU A 167 5.54 22.44 27.48
CA GLU A 167 4.39 22.16 26.62
C GLU A 167 4.43 22.91 25.28
N GLY A 168 5.01 24.12 25.26
CA GLY A 168 5.09 24.95 24.06
C GLY A 168 6.02 24.34 23.02
N LEU A 169 7.22 23.94 23.45
CA LEU A 169 8.16 23.21 22.60
C LEU A 169 7.65 21.83 22.22
N ALA A 170 7.00 21.10 23.15
CA ALA A 170 6.43 19.79 22.85
C ALA A 170 5.37 19.88 21.73
N LYS A 171 4.47 20.86 21.81
CA LYS A 171 3.46 21.08 20.75
C LYS A 171 4.12 21.43 19.41
N LYS A 172 5.15 22.28 19.41
CA LYS A 172 5.90 22.64 18.20
C LYS A 172 6.56 21.42 17.55
N TYR A 173 7.28 20.61 18.32
CA TYR A 173 7.97 19.43 17.80
C TYR A 173 7.01 18.32 17.38
N SER A 174 5.86 18.19 18.06
CA SER A 174 4.78 17.29 17.62
C SER A 174 4.27 17.68 16.24
N ALA A 175 3.97 18.97 16.01
CA ALA A 175 3.50 19.43 14.70
C ALA A 175 4.55 19.21 13.59
N GLN A 176 5.83 19.44 13.88
CA GLN A 176 6.92 19.17 12.93
C GLN A 176 7.08 17.68 12.64
N LEU A 177 6.93 16.83 13.65
CA LEU A 177 6.96 15.38 13.51
C LEU A 177 5.81 14.90 12.61
N ASP A 178 4.58 15.37 12.86
CA ASP A 178 3.40 15.00 12.08
C ASP A 178 3.50 15.48 10.62
N GLU A 179 3.96 16.71 10.42
CA GLU A 179 4.23 17.26 9.08
C GLU A 179 5.24 16.41 8.32
N ALA A 180 6.39 16.10 8.94
CA ALA A 180 7.43 15.28 8.31
C ALA A 180 6.92 13.85 8.04
N ARG A 181 6.25 13.21 9.02
CA ARG A 181 5.67 11.86 8.86
C ARG A 181 4.68 11.78 7.70
N SER A 182 3.87 12.81 7.49
CA SER A 182 2.92 12.87 6.38
C SER A 182 3.58 12.84 4.99
N GLN A 183 4.87 13.15 4.90
CA GLN A 183 5.64 13.16 3.64
C GLN A 183 6.45 11.89 3.43
N ILE A 184 6.49 11.01 4.43
CA ILE A 184 7.22 9.75 4.39
C ILE A 184 6.29 8.65 3.84
N PRO A 185 6.53 8.12 2.62
CA PRO A 185 5.57 7.24 1.94
C PRO A 185 5.18 5.98 2.71
N GLN A 186 6.11 5.35 3.44
CA GLN A 186 5.84 4.14 4.23
C GLN A 186 4.85 4.35 5.39
N PHE A 187 4.68 5.59 5.87
CA PHE A 187 3.68 5.93 6.89
C PHE A 187 2.31 6.31 6.31
N ASN A 188 2.20 6.39 4.98
CA ASN A 188 0.97 6.75 4.26
C ASN A 188 0.24 5.53 3.66
N LEU A 189 0.48 4.34 4.21
CA LEU A 189 -0.15 3.09 3.77
C LEU A 189 -1.40 2.72 4.56
N HIS A 190 -1.85 3.52 5.53
CA HIS A 190 -3.02 3.19 6.36
C HIS A 190 -4.30 2.93 5.53
N GLY A 191 -5.10 1.95 5.93
CA GLY A 191 -6.43 1.67 5.38
C GLY A 191 -6.51 0.43 4.50
N LEU A 192 -7.50 0.37 3.62
CA LEU A 192 -7.82 -0.82 2.83
C LEU A 192 -6.93 -0.97 1.60
N TRP A 193 -6.54 -2.22 1.32
CA TRP A 193 -5.78 -2.63 0.15
C TRP A 193 -6.23 -4.00 -0.34
N VAL A 194 -6.10 -4.23 -1.65
CA VAL A 194 -6.39 -5.52 -2.28
C VAL A 194 -5.16 -6.02 -3.02
N GLY A 195 -4.85 -7.31 -2.86
CA GLY A 195 -3.74 -7.97 -3.54
C GLY A 195 -4.10 -9.40 -3.96
N LYS A 196 -3.42 -9.92 -4.99
CA LYS A 196 -3.66 -11.28 -5.49
C LYS A 196 -2.72 -12.30 -4.82
N TYR A 197 -3.26 -13.18 -3.99
CA TYR A 197 -2.54 -14.22 -3.25
C TYR A 197 -2.48 -15.54 -4.03
N GLY A 198 -1.87 -15.51 -5.21
CA GLY A 198 -1.67 -16.72 -6.03
C GLY A 198 -3.00 -17.32 -6.51
N GLU A 199 -3.22 -18.60 -6.19
CA GLU A 199 -4.40 -19.38 -6.58
C GLU A 199 -5.64 -19.06 -5.75
N ASN A 200 -5.46 -18.54 -4.53
CA ASN A 200 -6.55 -18.14 -3.63
C ASN A 200 -7.32 -16.91 -4.16
N GLY A 201 -6.78 -16.23 -5.18
CA GLY A 201 -7.43 -15.09 -5.80
C GLY A 201 -7.08 -13.78 -5.12
N TYR A 202 -8.04 -12.86 -5.07
CA TYR A 202 -7.85 -11.52 -4.50
C TYR A 202 -8.27 -11.50 -3.04
N GLU A 203 -7.37 -11.02 -2.20
CA GLU A 203 -7.65 -10.79 -0.79
C GLU A 203 -7.53 -9.31 -0.43
N MET A 204 -8.35 -8.90 0.53
CA MET A 204 -8.34 -7.57 1.10
C MET A 204 -7.65 -7.57 2.45
N ILE A 205 -6.80 -6.58 2.67
CA ILE A 205 -6.13 -6.32 3.93
C ILE A 205 -6.44 -4.91 4.44
N ASN A 206 -6.45 -4.76 5.75
CA ASN A 206 -6.41 -3.46 6.42
C ASN A 206 -5.01 -3.22 6.96
N VAL A 207 -4.39 -2.13 6.54
CA VAL A 207 -3.07 -1.70 7.01
C VAL A 207 -3.24 -0.71 8.15
N THR A 208 -2.65 -1.03 9.28
CA THR A 208 -2.60 -0.19 10.49
C THR A 208 -1.17 -0.03 10.96
N TYR A 209 -0.96 0.83 11.96
CA TYR A 209 0.36 1.10 12.53
C TYR A 209 0.32 0.93 14.05
N SER A 210 1.33 0.26 14.59
CA SER A 210 1.69 0.30 16.00
C SER A 210 3.09 0.92 16.07
N ASP A 211 3.18 2.16 16.51
CA ASP A 211 4.42 2.97 16.49
C ASP A 211 5.04 3.11 15.09
N ASP A 212 6.18 2.47 14.88
CA ASP A 212 6.90 2.40 13.61
C ASP A 212 6.78 0.99 12.97
N THR A 213 5.86 0.15 13.46
CA THR A 213 5.55 -1.16 12.87
C THR A 213 4.26 -1.07 12.06
N LEU A 214 4.32 -1.44 10.78
CA LEU A 214 3.15 -1.63 9.93
C LEU A 214 2.56 -3.02 10.16
N ILE A 215 1.25 -3.10 10.33
CA ILE A 215 0.51 -4.35 10.53
C ILE A 215 -0.57 -4.47 9.46
N ALA A 216 -0.47 -5.51 8.62
CA ALA A 216 -1.46 -5.83 7.59
C ALA A 216 -2.35 -6.99 8.05
N THR A 217 -3.61 -6.68 8.37
CA THR A 217 -4.60 -7.68 8.84
C THR A 217 -5.51 -8.09 7.68
N LYS A 218 -5.74 -9.39 7.50
CA LYS A 218 -6.66 -9.90 6.48
C LYS A 218 -8.11 -9.57 6.83
N LEU A 219 -8.81 -8.91 5.91
CA LEU A 219 -10.25 -8.65 6.00
C LEU A 219 -11.07 -9.67 5.20
N THR A 220 -10.50 -10.15 4.10
CA THR A 220 -10.89 -11.42 3.49
C THR A 220 -9.73 -12.37 3.68
N GLY A 221 -10.03 -13.63 3.98
CA GLY A 221 -9.03 -14.65 4.27
C GLY A 221 -9.25 -15.89 3.42
N ASP A 222 -8.22 -16.72 3.41
CA ASP A 222 -8.24 -18.02 2.75
C ASP A 222 -8.09 -19.14 3.79
N ASN A 223 -8.07 -20.39 3.34
CA ASN A 223 -7.92 -21.54 4.24
C ASN A 223 -6.55 -21.57 4.94
N ASN A 224 -5.54 -20.87 4.42
CA ASN A 224 -4.18 -20.87 4.96
C ASN A 224 -3.96 -19.76 5.98
N VAL A 225 -4.47 -18.56 5.73
CA VAL A 225 -4.45 -17.41 6.64
C VAL A 225 -5.86 -16.82 6.61
N PRO A 226 -6.67 -17.09 7.65
CA PRO A 226 -8.07 -16.71 7.69
C PRO A 226 -8.25 -15.21 7.93
N LYS A 227 -9.50 -14.77 7.80
CA LYS A 227 -9.92 -13.40 8.10
C LYS A 227 -9.64 -13.08 9.58
N GLY A 228 -9.17 -11.86 9.84
CA GLY A 228 -8.80 -11.38 11.16
C GLY A 228 -7.33 -11.62 11.52
N GLU A 229 -6.65 -12.53 10.82
CA GLU A 229 -5.23 -12.81 11.07
C GLU A 229 -4.30 -11.82 10.38
N ILE A 230 -3.08 -11.70 10.90
CA ILE A 230 -2.07 -10.77 10.39
C ILE A 230 -1.35 -11.40 9.19
N SER A 231 -1.59 -10.89 7.98
CA SER A 231 -0.89 -11.39 6.79
C SER A 231 0.61 -11.10 6.84
N PHE A 232 1.00 -9.89 7.25
CA PHE A 232 2.40 -9.52 7.41
C PHE A 232 2.59 -8.32 8.34
N THR A 233 3.79 -8.20 8.89
CA THR A 233 4.27 -7.03 9.65
C THR A 233 5.56 -6.49 9.04
N VAL A 234 5.81 -5.20 9.19
CA VAL A 234 7.00 -4.52 8.64
C VAL A 234 7.54 -3.54 9.66
N ASP A 235 8.83 -3.61 9.91
CA ASP A 235 9.53 -2.64 10.76
C ASP A 235 9.99 -1.45 9.91
N LEU A 236 9.42 -0.27 10.16
CA LEU A 236 9.71 0.95 9.43
C LEU A 236 10.79 1.81 10.11
N ALA A 237 11.18 1.50 11.35
CA ALA A 237 12.19 2.27 12.08
C ALA A 237 13.58 2.11 11.46
N HIS A 238 13.85 0.97 10.81
CA HIS A 238 15.15 0.62 10.23
C HIS A 238 15.31 0.99 8.73
N SER A 239 14.54 2.01 8.29
CA SER A 239 14.28 2.43 6.90
C SER A 239 15.44 2.43 5.89
N THR A 240 16.70 2.60 6.31
CA THR A 240 17.80 2.82 5.35
C THR A 240 19.08 2.03 5.57
N ALA A 241 19.30 1.48 6.77
CA ALA A 241 20.54 0.75 7.04
C ALA A 241 20.44 -0.75 6.73
N ALA A 242 19.22 -1.30 6.75
CA ALA A 242 19.04 -2.76 6.67
C ALA A 242 19.08 -3.29 5.23
N LEU A 243 18.53 -2.55 4.26
CA LEU A 243 18.41 -2.99 2.88
C LEU A 243 18.63 -1.84 1.90
N ASP A 244 19.50 -2.03 0.92
CA ASP A 244 19.67 -1.08 -0.18
C ASP A 244 18.37 -0.97 -1.01
N PRO A 245 18.03 0.20 -1.57
CA PRO A 245 16.93 0.33 -2.52
C PRO A 245 17.08 -0.60 -3.73
N ILE A 246 15.97 -1.00 -4.35
CA ILE A 246 16.02 -1.71 -5.64
C ILE A 246 16.25 -0.67 -6.73
N GLU A 247 17.37 -0.80 -7.45
CA GLU A 247 17.63 -0.05 -8.67
C GLU A 247 16.89 -0.68 -9.86
N LEU A 248 16.07 0.12 -10.52
CA LEU A 248 15.32 -0.28 -11.70
C LEU A 248 16.13 -0.02 -12.97
N ASN A 249 16.00 -0.91 -13.96
CA ASN A 249 16.54 -0.65 -15.28
C ASN A 249 15.82 0.54 -15.95
N SER A 250 16.44 1.17 -16.96
CA SER A 250 15.91 2.39 -17.58
C SER A 250 14.48 2.24 -18.15
N LYS A 251 14.11 1.04 -18.61
CA LYS A 251 12.76 0.76 -19.13
C LYS A 251 11.73 0.75 -18.00
N ALA A 252 12.01 0.04 -16.91
CA ALA A 252 11.16 -0.01 -15.72
C ALA A 252 11.12 1.35 -15.03
N ALA A 253 12.25 2.06 -14.95
CA ALA A 253 12.31 3.40 -14.38
C ALA A 253 11.41 4.38 -15.13
N LYS A 254 11.38 4.32 -16.48
CA LYS A 254 10.46 5.11 -17.30
C LYS A 254 9.00 4.74 -17.06
N GLN A 255 8.70 3.46 -16.84
CA GLN A 255 7.34 2.98 -16.58
C GLN A 255 6.82 3.42 -15.20
N TRP A 256 7.67 3.38 -14.19
CA TRP A 256 7.31 3.69 -12.79
C TRP A 256 7.59 5.14 -12.39
N GLY A 257 8.31 5.89 -13.21
CA GLY A 257 8.73 7.27 -12.94
C GLY A 257 9.74 7.38 -11.80
N LYS A 258 10.42 6.29 -11.44
CA LYS A 258 11.41 6.22 -10.35
C LYS A 258 12.50 5.23 -10.71
N SER A 259 13.73 5.56 -10.36
CA SER A 259 14.91 4.72 -10.59
C SER A 259 15.19 3.83 -9.38
N PHE A 260 14.77 4.27 -8.18
CA PHE A 260 15.00 3.55 -6.93
C PHE A 260 13.69 3.27 -6.19
N LEU A 261 13.52 2.02 -5.75
CA LEU A 261 12.37 1.60 -4.94
C LEU A 261 12.82 1.30 -3.49
N PRO A 262 12.30 2.02 -2.49
CA PRO A 262 12.58 1.75 -1.08
C PRO A 262 12.14 0.34 -0.65
N ARG A 263 12.91 -0.26 0.25
CA ARG A 263 12.64 -1.58 0.83
C ARG A 263 12.68 -1.55 2.35
N PHE A 264 11.81 -2.35 2.97
CA PHE A 264 11.75 -2.49 4.41
C PHE A 264 11.68 -3.96 4.78
N VAL A 265 12.34 -4.32 5.87
CA VAL A 265 12.32 -5.68 6.40
C VAL A 265 10.96 -5.93 7.06
N GLY A 266 10.38 -7.09 6.76
CA GLY A 266 9.15 -7.52 7.39
C GLY A 266 9.12 -9.02 7.62
N LYS A 267 8.00 -9.48 8.16
CA LYS A 267 7.69 -10.89 8.34
C LYS A 267 6.29 -11.16 7.81
N GLY A 268 6.14 -12.19 6.98
CA GLY A 268 4.85 -12.63 6.47
C GLY A 268 4.39 -13.89 7.18
N GLN A 269 3.12 -13.96 7.56
CA GLN A 269 2.54 -15.15 8.15
C GLN A 269 2.19 -16.15 7.04
N VAL A 270 2.49 -17.42 7.27
CA VAL A 270 2.09 -18.55 6.43
C VAL A 270 1.62 -19.69 7.31
N ALA A 271 0.67 -20.49 6.83
CA ALA A 271 0.26 -21.71 7.51
C ALA A 271 -0.20 -22.75 6.48
N ALA A 272 -0.27 -24.01 6.91
CA ALA A 272 -0.93 -25.05 6.13
C ALA A 272 -2.46 -24.82 6.11
N GLU A 273 -3.16 -25.57 5.25
CA GLU A 273 -4.61 -25.48 5.15
C GLU A 273 -5.29 -25.70 6.52
N GLY A 274 -6.33 -24.91 6.81
CA GLY A 274 -6.97 -24.86 8.12
C GLY A 274 -6.20 -24.05 9.16
N PHE A 275 -5.35 -23.11 8.72
CA PHE A 275 -4.45 -22.33 9.58
C PHE A 275 -3.55 -23.18 10.50
N VAL A 276 -3.15 -24.36 10.02
CA VAL A 276 -2.37 -25.32 10.81
C VAL A 276 -0.89 -24.93 10.82
N ASN A 277 -0.29 -24.90 12.00
CA ASN A 277 1.12 -24.53 12.23
C ASN A 277 1.48 -23.16 11.63
N PRO A 278 0.85 -22.05 12.09
CA PRO A 278 1.18 -20.74 11.60
C PRO A 278 2.63 -20.37 11.94
N THR A 279 3.39 -19.97 10.93
CA THR A 279 4.79 -19.57 11.05
C THR A 279 5.04 -18.23 10.38
N TRP A 280 6.04 -17.51 10.87
CA TRP A 280 6.48 -16.24 10.29
C TRP A 280 7.69 -16.48 9.39
N LEU A 281 7.59 -16.08 8.13
CA LEU A 281 8.69 -16.10 7.18
C LEU A 281 9.25 -14.69 7.00
N GLU A 282 10.55 -14.60 6.70
CA GLU A 282 11.17 -13.33 6.32
C GLU A 282 10.52 -12.78 5.04
N GLY A 283 10.26 -11.48 5.05
CA GLY A 283 9.70 -10.80 3.90
C GLY A 283 10.23 -9.38 3.74
N GLN A 284 9.86 -8.77 2.62
CA GLN A 284 10.25 -7.41 2.29
C GLN A 284 9.03 -6.64 1.78
N LEU A 285 8.81 -5.46 2.35
CA LEU A 285 7.91 -4.46 1.81
C LEU A 285 8.67 -3.62 0.78
N ILE A 286 8.09 -3.46 -0.41
CA ILE A 286 8.67 -2.67 -1.51
C ILE A 286 7.65 -1.61 -1.90
N LEU A 287 8.04 -0.34 -1.84
CA LEU A 287 7.17 0.78 -2.21
C LEU A 287 7.27 1.10 -3.69
N VAL A 288 6.13 1.15 -4.39
CA VAL A 288 6.05 1.38 -5.84
C VAL A 288 5.05 2.51 -6.13
N GLY A 289 5.50 3.74 -5.90
CA GLY A 289 4.65 4.93 -6.13
C GLY A 289 3.45 4.96 -5.20
N ARG A 290 2.24 4.77 -5.75
CA ARG A 290 0.97 4.70 -5.00
C ARG A 290 0.59 3.27 -4.59
N PHE A 291 1.36 2.30 -5.04
CA PHE A 291 1.19 0.88 -4.75
C PHE A 291 2.32 0.42 -3.84
N PHE A 292 2.16 -0.74 -3.24
CA PHE A 292 3.27 -1.43 -2.62
C PHE A 292 3.18 -2.92 -2.93
N SER A 293 4.25 -3.65 -2.65
CA SER A 293 4.23 -5.10 -2.68
C SER A 293 4.90 -5.67 -1.45
N PHE A 294 4.49 -6.87 -1.07
CA PHE A 294 5.16 -7.65 -0.04
C PHE A 294 5.67 -8.94 -0.66
N ALA A 295 6.95 -9.26 -0.42
CA ALA A 295 7.60 -10.45 -0.93
C ALA A 295 7.96 -11.40 0.22
N TRP A 296 7.47 -12.63 0.20
CA TRP A 296 7.85 -13.72 1.09
C TRP A 296 9.11 -14.39 0.53
N LEU A 297 10.28 -14.06 1.10
CA LEU A 297 11.57 -14.41 0.51
C LEU A 297 11.79 -15.92 0.36
N PRO A 298 11.52 -16.77 1.37
CA PRO A 298 11.75 -18.21 1.24
C PRO A 298 10.86 -18.88 0.18
N LEU A 299 9.68 -18.30 -0.08
CA LEU A 299 8.72 -18.83 -1.04
C LEU A 299 8.91 -18.26 -2.45
N GLY A 300 9.66 -17.17 -2.60
CA GLY A 300 9.72 -16.42 -3.86
C GLY A 300 8.35 -15.89 -4.30
N HIS A 301 7.42 -15.72 -3.37
CA HIS A 301 6.06 -15.26 -3.63
C HIS A 301 5.97 -13.76 -3.37
N GLN A 302 5.37 -13.01 -4.29
CA GLN A 302 5.21 -11.56 -4.16
C GLN A 302 3.79 -11.14 -4.52
N VAL A 303 3.19 -10.36 -3.64
CA VAL A 303 1.84 -9.82 -3.81
C VAL A 303 1.92 -8.32 -3.98
N PHE A 304 1.28 -7.79 -5.03
CA PHE A 304 1.11 -6.37 -5.26
C PHE A 304 -0.23 -5.91 -4.69
N PHE A 305 -0.19 -4.78 -3.99
CA PHE A 305 -1.34 -4.20 -3.30
C PHE A 305 -1.72 -2.85 -3.92
N GLY A 306 -3.00 -2.71 -4.24
CA GLY A 306 -3.62 -1.47 -4.70
C GLY A 306 -4.79 -1.05 -3.82
N ARG A 307 -5.10 0.25 -3.84
CA ARG A 307 -6.31 0.77 -3.18
C ARG A 307 -7.54 0.27 -3.94
N PRO A 308 -8.50 -0.42 -3.28
CA PRO A 308 -9.73 -0.84 -3.93
C PRO A 308 -10.66 0.37 -4.19
N SER A 309 -11.53 0.24 -5.20
CA SER A 309 -12.70 1.12 -5.31
C SER A 309 -13.73 0.76 -4.24
N SER A 310 -14.60 1.71 -3.89
CA SER A 310 -15.70 1.48 -2.95
C SER A 310 -16.60 0.31 -3.39
N GLU A 311 -16.89 0.22 -4.68
CA GLU A 311 -17.67 -0.88 -5.27
C GLU A 311 -16.99 -2.24 -5.09
N LEU A 312 -15.69 -2.31 -5.40
CA LEU A 312 -14.91 -3.54 -5.22
C LEU A 312 -14.84 -3.93 -3.74
N THR A 313 -14.68 -2.96 -2.84
CA THR A 313 -14.70 -3.19 -1.40
C THR A 313 -16.02 -3.81 -0.96
N LEU A 314 -17.16 -3.21 -1.36
CA LEU A 314 -18.48 -3.73 -1.01
C LEU A 314 -18.72 -5.13 -1.59
N LYS A 315 -18.29 -5.36 -2.84
CA LYS A 315 -18.39 -6.67 -3.49
C LYS A 315 -17.63 -7.74 -2.71
N MET A 316 -16.35 -7.50 -2.42
CA MET A 316 -15.51 -8.46 -1.70
C MET A 316 -16.03 -8.74 -0.29
N LEU A 317 -16.53 -7.72 0.43
CA LEU A 317 -17.12 -7.90 1.76
C LEU A 317 -18.41 -8.72 1.72
N ARG A 318 -19.26 -8.53 0.70
CA ARG A 318 -20.47 -9.35 0.50
C ARG A 318 -20.12 -10.81 0.19
N GLU A 319 -19.17 -11.03 -0.71
CA GLU A 319 -18.71 -12.37 -1.09
C GLU A 319 -18.07 -13.10 0.10
N SER A 320 -17.21 -12.42 0.88
CA SER A 320 -16.62 -12.98 2.11
C SER A 320 -17.69 -13.38 3.13
N LYS A 321 -18.69 -12.52 3.37
CA LYS A 321 -19.80 -12.83 4.30
C LYS A 321 -20.64 -14.01 3.80
N SER A 322 -20.91 -14.07 2.50
CA SER A 322 -21.65 -15.19 1.89
C SER A 322 -20.90 -16.52 2.03
N ASN A 323 -19.57 -16.50 1.86
CA ASN A 323 -18.73 -17.69 2.06
C ASN A 323 -18.65 -18.13 3.53
N GLU A 324 -18.57 -17.18 4.47
CA GLU A 324 -18.64 -17.46 5.91
C GLU A 324 -19.96 -18.14 6.28
N LEU A 325 -21.09 -17.61 5.80
CA LEU A 325 -22.41 -18.21 6.01
C LEU A 325 -22.49 -19.63 5.45
N ARG A 326 -21.96 -19.88 4.24
CA ARG A 326 -21.95 -21.21 3.63
C ARG A 326 -21.10 -22.23 4.40
N SER A 327 -20.02 -21.78 5.04
CA SER A 327 -19.14 -22.66 5.81
C SER A 327 -19.78 -23.08 7.13
N ASP A 328 -20.49 -22.16 7.78
CA ASP A 328 -21.21 -22.42 9.04
C ASP A 328 -22.55 -23.10 8.76
N HIS A 329 -22.53 -24.44 8.67
CA HIS A 329 -23.73 -25.25 8.44
C HIS A 329 -24.86 -24.99 9.45
N VAL A 330 -24.52 -24.57 10.68
CA VAL A 330 -25.50 -24.24 11.71
C VAL A 330 -26.15 -22.90 11.42
N ALA A 331 -25.38 -21.91 10.96
CA ALA A 331 -25.94 -20.65 10.49
C ALA A 331 -26.83 -20.86 9.25
N VAL A 332 -26.41 -21.69 8.29
CA VAL A 332 -27.26 -22.04 7.13
C VAL A 332 -28.58 -22.66 7.57
N MET A 333 -28.55 -23.61 8.51
CA MET A 333 -29.77 -24.21 9.03
C MET A 333 -30.64 -23.21 9.78
N ARG A 334 -30.04 -22.31 10.57
CA ARG A 334 -30.79 -21.28 11.31
C ARG A 334 -31.46 -20.28 10.36
N ASP A 335 -30.74 -19.78 9.37
CA ASP A 335 -31.30 -18.82 8.39
C ASP A 335 -32.43 -19.49 7.57
N ALA A 336 -32.26 -20.76 7.17
CA ALA A 336 -33.33 -21.52 6.51
C ALA A 336 -34.53 -21.77 7.43
N MET A 337 -34.30 -21.94 8.75
CA MET A 337 -35.37 -22.06 9.74
C MET A 337 -36.11 -20.72 9.94
N GLU A 338 -35.39 -19.60 9.95
CA GLU A 338 -35.97 -18.26 10.03
C GLU A 338 -36.82 -17.94 8.79
N GLU A 339 -36.33 -18.24 7.59
CA GLU A 339 -37.09 -18.04 6.34
C GLU A 339 -38.35 -18.92 6.29
N ALA A 340 -38.24 -20.20 6.68
CA ALA A 340 -39.40 -21.10 6.78
C ALA A 340 -40.40 -20.65 7.86
N TRP A 341 -39.93 -20.03 8.95
CA TRP A 341 -40.78 -19.49 10.00
C TRP A 341 -41.50 -18.21 9.55
N GLU A 342 -40.82 -17.29 8.85
CA GLU A 342 -41.45 -16.11 8.27
C GLU A 342 -42.50 -16.49 7.21
N GLU A 343 -42.21 -17.44 6.32
CA GLU A 343 -43.18 -17.92 5.33
C GLU A 343 -44.42 -18.53 6.00
N SER A 344 -44.23 -19.40 7.01
CA SER A 344 -45.36 -20.01 7.72
C SER A 344 -46.19 -18.98 8.51
N TYR A 345 -45.56 -17.98 9.11
CA TYR A 345 -46.24 -16.88 9.78
C TYR A 345 -47.13 -16.06 8.84
N TRP A 346 -46.68 -15.79 7.61
CA TRP A 346 -47.51 -15.09 6.62
C TRP A 346 -48.67 -15.94 6.12
N ILE A 347 -48.46 -17.23 5.88
CA ILE A 347 -49.54 -18.16 5.45
C ILE A 347 -50.64 -18.26 6.52
N GLU A 348 -50.28 -18.37 7.80
CA GLU A 348 -51.25 -18.38 8.91
C GLU A 348 -52.07 -17.08 8.94
N ARG A 349 -51.40 -15.94 8.75
CA ARG A 349 -52.06 -14.63 8.76
C ARG A 349 -52.97 -14.40 7.55
N GLU A 350 -52.60 -14.90 6.37
CA GLU A 350 -53.46 -14.86 5.18
C GLU A 350 -54.68 -15.78 5.33
N ALA A 351 -54.52 -16.94 5.99
CA ALA A 351 -55.63 -17.84 6.28
C ALA A 351 -56.65 -17.22 7.25
N ASP A 352 -56.20 -16.48 8.26
CA ASP A 352 -57.08 -15.80 9.21
C ASP A 352 -57.86 -14.64 8.57
N ASN A 353 -57.27 -13.93 7.60
CA ASN A 353 -57.95 -12.85 6.88
C ASN A 353 -59.02 -13.33 5.88
N PHE A 354 -59.06 -14.62 5.55
CA PHE A 354 -60.00 -15.17 4.55
C PHE A 354 -61.39 -15.49 5.11
N PHE A 355 -61.58 -15.44 6.44
CA PHE A 355 -62.85 -15.82 7.09
C PHE A 355 -63.79 -14.66 7.44
N ASP A 356 -63.39 -13.40 7.21
CA ASP A 356 -64.19 -12.23 7.61
C ASP A 356 -65.03 -11.59 6.47
N GLU A 357 -64.99 -12.10 5.23
CA GLU A 357 -65.71 -11.48 4.09
C GLU A 357 -67.07 -12.10 3.69
N ASP A 358 -67.50 -13.23 4.26
CA ASP A 358 -68.80 -13.85 3.91
C ASP A 358 -69.98 -13.41 4.81
N GLY A 359 -69.82 -12.29 5.53
CA GLY A 359 -70.72 -11.90 6.61
C GLY A 359 -71.62 -10.68 6.36
N SER A 360 -72.31 -10.54 5.21
CA SER A 360 -73.62 -9.85 5.13
C SER A 360 -74.12 -9.66 3.68
N PHE A 361 -75.03 -10.51 3.23
CA PHE A 361 -76.08 -10.11 2.28
C PHE A 361 -77.42 -10.33 2.98
N GLU A 362 -77.99 -9.23 3.50
CA GLU A 362 -79.42 -9.10 3.82
C GLU A 362 -80.20 -8.54 2.63
#